data_AF-A0A7W0W5U9-F1
#
_entry.id   AF-A0A7W0W5U9-F1
#
_cell.length_a   1.000
_cell.length_b   1.000
_cell.length_c   1.000
_cell.angle_alpha   90.00
_cell.angle_beta   90.00
_cell.angle_gamma   90.00
#
_symmetry.space_group_name_H-M   'P 1'
#
loop_
_entity.id
_entity.type
_entity.pdbx_description
1 polymer ?
#
loop_
_entity_poly.entity_id
_entity_poly.type
_entity_poly.pdbx_seq_one_letter_code
_entity_poly.pdbx_strand_id
1 'polypeptide(L)'
;MLNAYQTLGPRRANPETQDAADRRLINTLDDVQRQYKETFNMCPECGLVMVDMGLDLKAPKKSDVKSWKLLEGMYRMGHCFYSCGCTGFGYVPKNTFEYKAYLYQQLAGYQADMDRISNAFGGNHTAKQDAQLWWAERIATIKREIDRVV
;
A
#
# COMPACT_ATOMS: atom_id res chain seq x y z
N MET A 1 -24.78 -4.13 -26.95
CA MET A 1 -24.87 -4.58 -25.54
C MET A 1 -24.60 -3.36 -24.67
N LEU A 2 -25.56 -2.93 -23.85
CA LEU A 2 -25.36 -1.80 -22.94
C LEU A 2 -24.43 -2.21 -21.80
N ASN A 3 -23.47 -1.35 -21.48
CA ASN A 3 -22.51 -1.56 -20.38
C ASN A 3 -23.27 -1.59 -19.05
N ALA A 4 -22.93 -2.52 -18.14
CA ALA A 4 -23.50 -2.61 -16.79
C ALA A 4 -23.48 -1.27 -16.03
N TYR A 5 -22.52 -0.39 -16.36
CA TYR A 5 -22.44 0.97 -15.82
C TYR A 5 -23.62 1.88 -16.24
N GLN A 6 -24.08 1.76 -17.49
CA GLN A 6 -25.19 2.56 -18.03
C GLN A 6 -26.56 2.08 -17.52
N THR A 7 -26.67 0.81 -17.13
CA THR A 7 -27.88 0.25 -16.52
C THR A 7 -27.98 0.50 -15.01
N LEU A 8 -26.85 0.70 -14.31
CA LEU A 8 -26.84 0.97 -12.87
C LEU A 8 -26.87 2.46 -12.51
N GLY A 9 -26.41 3.35 -13.41
CA GLY A 9 -26.40 4.81 -13.20
C GLY A 9 -27.75 5.42 -12.77
N PRO A 10 -28.89 5.06 -13.41
CA PRO A 10 -30.19 5.63 -13.07
C PRO A 10 -30.75 5.20 -11.70
N ARG A 11 -30.33 4.04 -11.17
CA ARG A 11 -30.82 3.52 -9.88
C ARG A 11 -30.18 4.19 -8.66
N ARG A 12 -29.00 4.80 -8.83
CA ARG A 12 -28.30 5.54 -7.75
C ARG A 12 -28.86 6.95 -7.53
N ALA A 13 -29.68 7.46 -8.46
CA ALA A 13 -30.13 8.85 -8.47
C ALA A 13 -31.55 9.05 -7.92
N ASN A 14 -32.32 7.98 -7.65
CA ASN A 14 -33.68 8.07 -7.11
C ASN A 14 -33.80 7.33 -5.76
N PRO A 15 -33.99 8.06 -4.63
CA PRO A 15 -34.13 7.48 -3.29
C PRO A 15 -35.22 6.41 -3.16
N GLU A 16 -36.35 6.55 -3.86
CA GLU A 16 -37.47 5.60 -3.80
C GLU A 16 -37.11 4.25 -4.43
N THR A 17 -36.29 4.26 -5.48
CA THR A 17 -35.84 3.03 -6.15
C THR A 17 -34.72 2.33 -5.39
N GLN A 18 -33.93 3.09 -4.61
CA GLN A 18 -32.92 2.54 -3.73
C GLN A 18 -33.57 1.85 -2.53
N ASP A 19 -34.53 2.49 -1.86
CA ASP A 19 -35.28 1.90 -0.74
C ASP A 19 -36.03 0.62 -1.16
N ALA A 20 -36.66 0.62 -2.34
CA ALA A 20 -37.31 -0.58 -2.88
C ALA A 20 -36.34 -1.73 -3.22
N ALA A 21 -35.09 -1.42 -3.60
CA ALA A 21 -34.06 -2.41 -3.87
C ALA A 21 -33.42 -2.94 -2.58
N ASP A 22 -33.17 -2.05 -1.62
CA ASP A 22 -32.56 -2.35 -0.32
C ASP A 22 -33.46 -3.27 0.51
N ARG A 23 -34.79 -3.11 0.44
CA ARG A 23 -35.77 -4.02 1.09
C ARG A 23 -35.72 -5.48 0.61
N ARG A 24 -35.07 -5.76 -0.52
CA ARG A 24 -34.89 -7.13 -1.05
C ARG A 24 -33.54 -7.74 -0.68
N LEU A 25 -32.63 -6.94 -0.13
CA LEU A 25 -31.29 -7.35 0.27
C LEU A 25 -31.28 -7.63 1.77
N ILE A 26 -30.48 -8.62 2.19
CA ILE A 26 -30.30 -8.96 3.61
C ILE A 26 -29.59 -7.83 4.36
N ASN A 27 -28.68 -7.14 3.67
CA ASN A 27 -27.98 -5.95 4.16
C ASN A 27 -28.22 -4.82 3.15
N THR A 28 -28.56 -3.64 3.66
CA THR A 28 -28.66 -2.43 2.84
C THR A 28 -27.28 -1.89 2.46
N LEU A 29 -27.19 -0.94 1.53
CA LEU A 29 -25.94 -0.25 1.24
C LEU A 29 -25.36 0.42 2.50
N ASP A 30 -26.23 0.97 3.35
CA ASP A 30 -25.83 1.62 4.60
C ASP A 30 -25.27 0.60 5.60
N ASP A 31 -25.84 -0.61 5.67
CA ASP A 31 -25.30 -1.69 6.52
C ASP A 31 -23.91 -2.13 6.06
N VAL A 32 -23.71 -2.28 4.74
CA VAL A 32 -22.39 -2.64 4.18
C VAL A 32 -21.38 -1.52 4.39
N GLN A 33 -21.78 -0.26 4.22
CA GLN A 33 -20.91 0.89 4.48
C GLN A 33 -20.57 1.02 5.96
N ARG A 34 -21.53 0.78 6.86
CA ARG A 34 -21.30 0.74 8.31
C ARG A 34 -20.33 -0.38 8.66
N GLN A 35 -20.56 -1.60 8.19
CA GLN A 35 -19.66 -2.73 8.42
C GLN A 35 -18.24 -2.45 7.90
N TYR A 36 -18.12 -1.86 6.70
CA TYR A 36 -16.83 -1.45 6.15
C TYR A 36 -16.15 -0.42 7.06
N LYS A 37 -16.85 0.65 7.48
CA LYS A 37 -16.30 1.66 8.40
C LYS A 37 -15.94 1.10 9.78
N GLU A 38 -16.69 0.12 10.28
CA GLU A 38 -16.39 -0.60 11.52
C GLU A 38 -15.17 -1.54 11.37
N THR A 39 -14.88 -1.98 10.13
CA THR A 39 -13.71 -2.82 9.82
C THR A 39 -12.42 -2.01 9.78
N PHE A 40 -12.49 -0.71 9.46
CA PHE A 40 -11.32 0.16 9.38
C PHE A 40 -11.20 1.08 10.59
N ASN A 41 -10.02 1.10 11.21
CA ASN A 41 -9.70 2.10 12.22
C ASN A 41 -9.59 3.46 11.55
N MET A 42 -10.49 4.39 11.88
CA MET A 42 -10.46 5.76 11.37
C MET A 42 -9.63 6.65 12.29
N CYS A 43 -8.83 7.56 11.72
CA CYS A 43 -8.08 8.53 12.49
C CYS A 43 -9.05 9.50 13.19
N PRO A 44 -8.99 9.64 14.53
CA PRO A 44 -9.91 10.51 15.27
C PRO A 44 -9.71 12.01 14.98
N GLU A 45 -8.59 12.39 14.36
CA GLU A 45 -8.26 13.79 14.06
C GLU A 45 -8.72 14.21 12.65
N CYS A 46 -8.44 13.39 11.63
CA CYS A 46 -8.74 13.74 10.24
C CYS A 46 -9.82 12.89 9.58
N GLY A 47 -10.33 11.85 10.25
CA GLY A 47 -11.36 10.97 9.71
C GLY A 47 -10.94 10.15 8.49
N LEU A 48 -9.63 10.03 8.21
CA LEU A 48 -9.08 9.14 7.19
C LEU A 48 -8.83 7.74 7.75
N VAL A 49 -8.82 6.73 6.89
CA VAL A 49 -8.48 5.35 7.27
C VAL A 49 -7.03 5.31 7.77
N MET A 50 -6.81 4.71 8.94
CA MET A 50 -5.48 4.47 9.47
C MET A 50 -4.81 3.32 8.72
N VAL A 51 -3.54 3.53 8.40
CA VAL A 51 -2.69 2.51 7.81
C VAL A 51 -2.35 1.46 8.86
N ASP A 52 -2.50 0.18 8.52
CA ASP A 52 -1.94 -0.91 9.31
C ASP A 52 -0.44 -1.01 9.04
N MET A 53 0.36 -0.66 10.03
CA MET A 53 1.82 -0.70 9.99
C MET A 53 2.40 -1.89 10.75
N GLY A 54 1.56 -2.79 11.28
CA GLY A 54 1.99 -3.96 12.03
C GLY A 54 2.12 -3.76 13.53
N LEU A 55 2.01 -4.88 14.25
CA LEU A 55 1.89 -4.95 15.71
C LEU A 55 3.13 -4.43 16.44
N ASP A 56 4.31 -4.54 15.84
CA ASP A 56 5.57 -4.15 16.48
C ASP A 56 5.92 -2.67 16.24
N LEU A 57 5.08 -1.92 15.52
CA LEU A 57 5.29 -0.49 15.31
C LEU A 57 5.22 0.23 16.66
N LYS A 58 6.34 0.83 17.05
CA LYS A 58 6.39 1.82 18.12
C LYS A 58 6.19 3.21 17.53
N ALA A 59 4.92 3.65 17.52
CA ALA A 59 4.56 4.95 16.96
C ALA A 59 5.39 6.08 17.59
N PRO A 60 5.98 6.98 16.78
CA PRO A 60 6.69 8.15 17.30
C PRO A 60 5.77 9.06 18.11
N LYS A 61 6.35 9.94 18.93
CA LYS A 61 5.58 11.03 19.54
C LYS A 61 4.94 11.89 18.44
N LYS A 62 3.72 12.39 18.65
CA LYS A 62 3.01 13.23 17.66
C LYS A 62 3.84 14.44 17.19
N SER A 63 4.63 15.03 18.10
CA SER A 63 5.50 16.17 17.81
C SER A 63 6.79 15.80 17.06
N ASP A 64 7.14 14.52 16.94
CA ASP A 64 8.35 14.07 16.27
C ASP A 64 8.13 13.93 14.76
N VAL A 65 7.99 15.10 14.11
CA VAL A 65 7.74 15.20 12.66
C VAL A 65 8.82 14.48 11.84
N LYS A 66 10.07 14.44 12.32
CA LYS A 66 11.16 13.77 11.60
C LYS A 66 10.95 12.27 11.55
N SER A 67 10.63 11.65 12.68
CA SER A 67 10.36 10.21 12.74
C SER A 67 9.09 9.84 11.97
N TRP A 68 8.04 10.68 12.00
CA TRP A 68 6.83 10.46 11.18
C TRP A 68 7.13 10.50 9.68
N LYS A 69 7.96 11.43 9.20
CA LYS A 69 8.38 11.48 7.79
C LYS A 69 9.17 10.24 7.36
N LEU A 70 10.04 9.73 8.23
CA LEU A 70 10.75 8.47 7.95
C LEU A 70 9.79 7.29 7.87
N LEU A 71 8.85 7.18 8.82
CA LEU A 71 7.85 6.14 8.83
C LEU A 71 6.96 6.17 7.57
N GLU A 72 6.58 7.36 7.13
CA GLU A 72 5.82 7.57 5.89
C GLU A 72 6.60 7.09 4.66
N GLY A 73 7.89 7.39 4.58
CA GLY A 73 8.77 6.88 3.52
C GLY A 73 8.89 5.35 3.55
N MET A 74 9.11 4.78 4.73
CA MET A 74 9.17 3.31 4.90
C MET A 74 7.87 2.64 4.43
N TYR A 75 6.72 3.21 4.79
CA TYR A 75 5.42 2.73 4.33
C TYR A 75 5.28 2.79 2.80
N ARG A 76 5.66 3.91 2.17
CA ARG A 76 5.66 4.03 0.69
C ARG A 76 6.53 2.98 0.01
N MET A 77 7.61 2.56 0.67
CA MET A 77 8.48 1.50 0.21
C MET A 77 7.95 0.08 0.52
N GLY A 78 6.77 -0.04 1.12
CA GLY A 78 6.11 -1.31 1.43
C GLY A 78 6.62 -1.98 2.70
N HIS A 79 7.32 -1.24 3.58
CA HIS A 79 7.77 -1.79 4.86
C HIS A 79 6.68 -1.72 5.92
N CYS A 80 6.44 -2.85 6.59
CA CYS A 80 5.54 -2.97 7.73
C CYS A 80 6.25 -3.69 8.89
N PHE A 81 5.85 -3.37 10.11
CA PHE A 81 6.45 -3.85 11.37
C PHE A 81 5.68 -5.05 11.91
N TYR A 82 5.59 -6.11 11.10
CA TYR A 82 5.16 -7.41 11.59
C TYR A 82 6.38 -8.26 11.88
N SER A 83 6.43 -8.88 13.06
CA SER A 83 7.36 -9.97 13.32
C SER A 83 6.61 -11.27 13.57
N CYS A 84 7.18 -12.37 13.06
CA CYS A 84 6.71 -13.73 13.38
C CYS A 84 7.41 -14.31 14.62
N GLY A 85 8.10 -13.48 15.41
CA GLY A 85 8.82 -13.89 16.62
C GLY A 85 10.21 -14.50 16.42
N CYS A 86 10.64 -14.81 15.20
CA CYS A 86 11.96 -15.43 14.95
C CYS A 86 13.10 -14.41 14.77
N THR A 87 12.88 -13.37 13.96
CA THR A 87 13.92 -12.44 13.47
C THR A 87 13.60 -10.97 13.70
N GLY A 88 12.44 -10.67 14.30
CA GLY A 88 11.91 -9.31 14.43
C GLY A 88 11.41 -8.74 13.10
N PHE A 89 11.06 -7.45 13.09
CA PHE A 89 10.57 -6.72 11.92
C PHE A 89 11.69 -6.21 10.99
N GLY A 90 12.95 -6.58 11.26
CA GLY A 90 14.10 -6.20 10.44
C GLY A 90 14.64 -4.80 10.74
N TYR A 91 15.17 -4.16 9.70
CA TYR A 91 15.91 -2.89 9.81
C TYR A 91 14.99 -1.68 9.98
N VAL A 92 15.35 -0.79 10.92
CA VAL A 92 14.66 0.49 11.14
C VAL A 92 15.69 1.62 11.14
N PRO A 93 15.60 2.58 10.21
CA PRO A 93 16.51 3.70 10.15
C PRO A 93 16.29 4.64 11.33
N LYS A 94 17.38 5.10 11.96
CA LYS A 94 17.30 6.05 13.08
C LYS A 94 17.25 7.50 12.63
N ASN A 95 17.67 7.77 11.40
CA ASN A 95 17.77 9.10 10.84
C ASN A 95 17.73 9.05 9.31
N THR A 96 17.64 10.22 8.69
CA THR A 96 17.57 10.38 7.24
C THR A 96 18.79 9.85 6.50
N PHE A 97 19.99 9.96 7.07
CA PHE A 97 21.21 9.45 6.46
C PHE A 97 21.21 7.92 6.37
N GLU A 98 20.87 7.27 7.49
CA GLU A 98 20.68 5.83 7.58
C GLU A 98 19.59 5.34 6.62
N TYR A 99 18.46 6.04 6.56
CA TYR A 99 17.39 5.70 5.63
C TYR A 99 17.84 5.81 4.17
N LYS A 100 18.59 6.86 3.81
CA LYS A 100 19.13 7.02 2.47
C LYS A 100 20.13 5.93 2.10
N ALA A 101 21.00 5.55 3.04
CA ALA A 101 21.93 4.43 2.84
C ALA A 101 21.17 3.12 2.59
N TYR A 102 20.11 2.87 3.36
CA TYR A 102 19.23 1.72 3.14
C TYR A 102 18.57 1.75 1.75
N LEU A 103 18.03 2.91 1.32
CA LEU A 103 17.42 3.03 -0.01
C LEU A 103 18.41 2.73 -1.14
N TYR A 104 19.66 3.20 -1.03
CA TYR A 104 20.70 2.87 -2.03
C TYR A 104 21.07 1.38 -2.01
N GLN A 105 21.17 0.77 -0.83
CA GLN A 105 21.43 -0.66 -0.73
C GLN A 105 20.33 -1.49 -1.40
N GLN A 106 19.06 -1.15 -1.12
CA GLN A 106 17.92 -1.82 -1.73
C GLN A 106 17.87 -1.59 -3.26
N LEU A 107 18.16 -0.37 -3.72
CA LEU A 107 18.22 -0.06 -5.15
C LEU A 107 19.28 -0.92 -5.85
N ALA A 108 20.48 -1.05 -5.27
CA ALA A 108 21.53 -1.89 -5.80
C ALA A 108 21.10 -3.37 -5.86
N GLY A 109 20.42 -3.87 -4.83
CA GLY A 109 19.85 -5.23 -4.82
C GLY A 109 18.84 -5.45 -5.95
N TYR A 110 17.89 -4.52 -6.12
CA TYR A 110 16.88 -4.61 -7.18
C TYR A 110 17.48 -4.55 -8.58
N GLN A 111 18.52 -3.73 -8.77
CA GLN A 111 19.26 -3.68 -10.04
C GLN A 111 19.97 -5.00 -10.32
N ALA A 112 20.63 -5.58 -9.32
CA ALA A 112 21.27 -6.89 -9.47
C ALA A 112 20.26 -8.01 -9.78
N ASP A 113 19.07 -7.98 -9.17
CA ASP A 113 18.01 -8.94 -9.45
C ASP A 113 17.43 -8.76 -10.87
N MET A 114 17.25 -7.51 -11.33
CA MET A 114 16.85 -7.19 -12.70
C MET A 114 17.86 -7.73 -13.73
N ASP A 115 19.15 -7.54 -13.47
CA ASP A 115 20.22 -8.04 -14.33
C ASP A 115 20.21 -9.57 -14.39
N ARG A 116 20.01 -10.22 -13.23
CA ARG A 116 19.92 -11.69 -13.16
C ARG A 116 18.75 -12.22 -13.99
N ILE A 117 17.58 -11.60 -13.90
CA ILE A 117 16.39 -12.03 -14.66
C ILE A 117 16.58 -11.77 -16.15
N SER A 118 17.13 -10.62 -16.50
CA SER A 118 17.38 -10.26 -17.90
C SER A 118 18.35 -11.24 -18.57
N ASN A 119 19.39 -11.65 -17.83
CA ASN A 119 20.41 -12.60 -18.29
C ASN A 119 20.06 -14.07 -18.08
N ALA A 120 18.96 -14.39 -17.37
CA ALA A 120 18.54 -15.77 -17.16
C ALA A 120 18.19 -16.45 -18.50
N PHE A 121 18.83 -17.59 -18.75
CA PHE A 121 18.55 -18.46 -19.89
C PHE A 121 17.42 -19.44 -19.55
N GLY A 122 16.46 -19.59 -20.47
CA GLY A 122 15.27 -20.43 -20.26
C GLY A 122 14.20 -19.78 -19.37
N GLY A 123 12.98 -20.31 -19.45
CA GLY A 123 11.81 -19.80 -18.71
C GLY A 123 10.66 -19.37 -19.62
N ASN A 124 9.46 -19.26 -19.05
CA ASN A 124 8.30 -18.74 -19.77
C ASN A 124 8.50 -17.24 -20.07
N HIS A 125 8.37 -16.86 -21.34
CA HIS A 125 8.54 -15.48 -21.80
C HIS A 125 7.64 -14.49 -21.05
N THR A 126 6.38 -14.85 -20.79
CA THR A 126 5.44 -13.96 -20.08
C THR A 126 5.85 -13.78 -18.63
N ALA A 127 6.22 -14.87 -17.93
CA ALA A 127 6.70 -14.79 -16.55
C ALA A 127 7.98 -13.94 -16.43
N LYS A 128 8.88 -14.02 -17.43
CA LYS A 128 10.08 -13.18 -17.49
C LYS A 128 9.73 -11.70 -17.68
N GLN A 129 8.80 -11.39 -18.58
CA GLN A 129 8.31 -10.02 -18.80
C GLN A 129 7.61 -9.46 -17.56
N ASP A 130 6.73 -10.22 -16.92
CA ASP A 130 6.04 -9.82 -15.69
C ASP A 130 7.05 -9.53 -14.58
N ALA A 131 8.06 -10.38 -14.41
CA ALA A 131 9.12 -10.14 -13.43
C ALA A 131 9.94 -8.88 -13.75
N GLN A 132 10.25 -8.61 -15.01
CA GLN A 132 10.94 -7.38 -15.43
C GLN A 132 10.08 -6.14 -15.17
N LEU A 133 8.81 -6.15 -15.56
CA LEU A 133 7.87 -5.05 -15.28
C LEU A 133 7.73 -4.82 -13.78
N TRP A 134 7.63 -5.91 -13.01
CA TRP A 134 7.66 -5.88 -11.56
C TRP A 134 8.92 -5.09 -11.17
N TRP A 135 10.13 -5.61 -11.36
CA TRP A 135 11.35 -4.95 -10.84
C TRP A 135 11.54 -3.51 -11.33
N ALA A 136 11.17 -3.20 -12.57
CA ALA A 136 11.27 -1.85 -13.12
C ALA A 136 10.42 -0.85 -12.31
N GLU A 137 9.20 -1.23 -11.94
CA GLU A 137 8.34 -0.43 -11.09
C GLU A 137 8.97 -0.17 -9.71
N ARG A 138 9.53 -1.20 -9.06
CA ARG A 138 10.16 -1.06 -7.73
C ARG A 138 11.42 -0.20 -7.78
N ILE A 139 12.23 -0.34 -8.82
CA ILE A 139 13.39 0.53 -9.06
C ILE A 139 12.95 1.98 -9.27
N ALA A 140 11.87 2.22 -10.01
CA ALA A 140 11.35 3.57 -10.20
C ALA A 140 10.82 4.16 -8.88
N THR A 141 10.11 3.36 -8.08
CA THR A 141 9.60 3.79 -6.77
C THR A 141 10.72 4.15 -5.81
N ILE A 142 11.77 3.32 -5.70
CA ILE A 142 12.87 3.62 -4.78
C ILE A 142 13.69 4.84 -5.22
N LYS A 143 13.88 5.05 -6.53
CA LYS A 143 14.52 6.25 -7.07
C LYS A 143 13.74 7.52 -6.70
N ARG A 144 12.41 7.49 -6.87
CA ARG A 144 11.54 8.61 -6.47
C ARG A 144 11.62 8.89 -4.96
N GLU A 145 11.72 7.86 -4.13
CA GLU A 145 11.87 8.06 -2.69
C GLU A 145 13.25 8.63 -2.33
N ILE A 146 14.32 8.16 -2.98
CA ILE A 146 15.65 8.76 -2.84
C ILE A 146 15.59 10.27 -3.16
N ASP A 147 14.95 10.66 -4.26
CA ASP A 147 14.81 12.07 -4.66
C ASP A 147 13.99 12.91 -3.68
N ARG A 148 13.00 12.30 -2.99
CA ARG A 148 12.19 12.97 -1.93
C ARG A 148 12.97 13.21 -0.64
N VAL A 149 13.93 12.34 -0.36
CA VAL A 149 14.73 12.33 0.87
C VAL A 149 16.00 13.18 0.72
N VAL A 150 16.35 13.61 -0.51
CA VAL A 150 17.44 14.55 -0.85
C VAL A 150 17.08 15.99 -0.54
#